data_AF-R5TKY7-F1
#
_entry.id   AF-R5TKY7-F1
#
_cell.length_a   1.000
_cell.length_b   1.000
_cell.length_c   1.000
_cell.angle_alpha   90.00
_cell.angle_beta   90.00
_cell.angle_gamma   90.00
#
_symmetry.space_group_name_H-M   'P 1'
#
loop_
_entity.id
_entity.type
_entity.pdbx_description
1 polymer ?
#
loop_
_entity_poly.entity_id
_entity_poly.type
_entity_poly.pdbx_seq_one_letter_code
_entity_poly.pdbx_strand_id
1 'polypeptide(L)'
;MDLAKQAAELGIDMVVMDDGWFGKRNDDNSSLGDWFVNDDKLGGTLGNLIERVNAQGVKFGIWIEPEMVNEDSDLYREHPDWALTIPGRAPIRSRNQLLLDFSRKEVREEILKRICVILDQGNIEYIKWDMNRSMSDVYAGNVPYDYVLGLYDFLEKLTSRYPDILIEGCSGGGGRFDAGMMYYTPQIWCSDNTDAINRTRIQYGTSFFYPTAVVGSHVSAVPNHQTGRITSLNTRGIVAMAGTFGFEMNPALLSSEEKEEIRTMLATYRRHQELIREGDYYRLSDPFQEEVAAWMSVAKDQSQALVSVVRLSAEGNPFGTYVKLKGLDAESFYLEETTGHVYSGMTLMQAGLLLPMAAAEYEAYQFSFKKMKEAADLYDVLRNKISAERNVISIFGGSGSGKTTMADILQQHFLEDGIGCFVLHGDDYPHRIPKMNDEKREQIYQENGEKGLDAYLGTPQEIEYDRINQVLAKFHAGASVIELKKMGREADEIWYEQTDLTGVQVLLLEWTHGGSEYLEEVDVSVYLDSSPEETQARRIRRGRDENAASAFIQLVVSIEGKKLQEQAKKADVIVGKDGHIYES
;
A
#
# COMPACT_ATOMS: atom_id res chain seq x y z
N MET A 1 22.37 19.90 0.37
CA MET A 1 21.20 20.82 0.44
C MET A 1 20.18 20.58 -0.66
N ASP A 2 20.58 20.55 -1.94
CA ASP A 2 19.59 20.41 -3.03
C ASP A 2 18.81 19.09 -2.98
N LEU A 3 19.45 18.00 -2.51
CA LEU A 3 18.78 16.73 -2.25
C LEU A 3 17.65 16.87 -1.21
N ALA A 4 17.88 17.62 -0.12
CA ALA A 4 16.89 17.83 0.93
C ALA A 4 15.68 18.65 0.43
N LYS A 5 15.92 19.67 -0.42
CA LYS A 5 14.83 20.44 -1.05
C LYS A 5 13.96 19.55 -1.94
N GLN A 6 14.58 18.74 -2.79
CA GLN A 6 13.83 17.84 -3.66
C GLN A 6 13.14 16.72 -2.88
N ALA A 7 13.76 16.21 -1.82
CA ALA A 7 13.11 15.27 -0.90
C ALA A 7 11.83 15.87 -0.32
N ALA A 8 11.89 17.11 0.19
CA ALA A 8 10.72 17.84 0.69
C ALA A 8 9.62 18.01 -0.38
N GLU A 9 9.98 18.40 -1.60
CA GLU A 9 9.04 18.59 -2.72
C GLU A 9 8.34 17.29 -3.18
N LEU A 10 8.97 16.14 -2.93
CA LEU A 10 8.41 14.82 -3.20
C LEU A 10 7.65 14.24 -2.00
N GLY A 11 7.78 14.86 -0.82
CA GLY A 11 7.19 14.38 0.43
C GLY A 11 7.99 13.25 1.09
N ILE A 12 9.31 13.18 0.86
CA ILE A 12 10.23 12.26 1.54
C ILE A 12 10.59 12.84 2.92
N ASP A 13 10.56 11.99 3.94
CA ASP A 13 10.62 12.41 5.34
C ASP A 13 12.05 12.64 5.86
N MET A 14 13.07 12.03 5.24
CA MET A 14 14.45 12.06 5.74
C MET A 14 15.48 12.05 4.61
N VAL A 15 16.60 12.76 4.82
CA VAL A 15 17.81 12.63 4.01
C VAL A 15 18.93 12.05 4.87
N VAL A 16 19.60 11.02 4.34
CA VAL A 16 20.75 10.39 4.99
C VAL A 16 22.02 10.79 4.25
N MET A 17 22.98 11.37 4.96
CA MET A 17 24.31 11.64 4.41
C MET A 17 25.20 10.40 4.61
N ASP A 18 25.38 9.65 3.53
CA ASP A 18 26.20 8.43 3.50
C ASP A 18 27.72 8.73 3.49
N ASP A 19 28.59 7.74 3.24
CA ASP A 19 30.06 7.85 3.31
C ASP A 19 30.62 9.09 2.57
N GLY A 20 31.69 9.67 3.12
CA GLY A 20 32.43 10.78 2.52
C GLY A 20 32.36 12.12 3.24
N TRP A 21 31.67 12.24 4.37
CA TRP A 21 31.47 13.52 5.07
C TRP A 21 32.55 13.88 6.10
N PHE A 22 33.44 12.94 6.44
CA PHE A 22 34.41 13.05 7.52
C PHE A 22 35.86 13.08 7.01
N GLY A 23 36.78 13.50 7.89
CA GLY A 23 38.22 13.52 7.63
C GLY A 23 38.56 14.17 6.28
N LYS A 24 39.25 13.42 5.42
CA LYS A 24 39.53 13.78 4.02
C LYS A 24 38.94 12.74 3.04
N ARG A 25 37.80 12.14 3.41
CA ARG A 25 37.14 11.02 2.73
C ARG A 25 36.52 11.44 1.39
N ASN A 26 37.35 11.48 0.35
CA ASN A 26 36.92 11.73 -1.04
C ASN A 26 36.91 10.48 -1.92
N ASP A 27 37.45 9.39 -1.40
CA ASP A 27 37.37 8.02 -1.89
C ASP A 27 37.38 7.06 -0.69
N ASP A 28 37.41 5.76 -0.94
CA ASP A 28 37.43 4.74 0.11
C ASP A 28 38.84 4.34 0.61
N ASN A 29 39.89 5.12 0.27
CA ASN A 29 41.28 4.78 0.57
C ASN A 29 41.86 5.46 1.84
N SER A 30 41.09 6.30 2.54
CA SER A 30 41.59 7.08 3.68
C SER A 30 40.51 7.41 4.72
N SER A 31 40.93 7.95 5.87
CA SER A 31 40.08 8.62 6.87
C SER A 31 39.22 7.76 7.81
N LEU A 32 39.00 6.46 7.59
CA LEU A 32 38.32 5.64 8.61
C LEU A 32 39.11 5.71 9.93
N GLY A 33 38.40 5.97 11.04
CA GLY A 33 38.96 6.29 12.35
C GLY A 33 39.01 7.80 12.68
N ASP A 34 39.02 8.65 11.66
CA ASP A 34 39.08 10.11 11.77
C ASP A 34 37.67 10.72 11.73
N TRP A 35 36.88 10.44 12.77
CA TRP A 35 35.50 10.91 12.92
C TRP A 35 35.42 12.38 13.35
N PHE A 36 35.86 13.27 12.48
CA PHE A 36 35.61 14.71 12.52
C PHE A 36 35.09 15.19 11.16
N VAL A 37 34.29 16.26 11.16
CA VAL A 37 33.60 16.75 9.97
C VAL A 37 34.58 17.34 8.96
N ASN A 38 34.39 17.05 7.67
CA ASN A 38 35.07 17.75 6.58
C ASN A 38 34.33 19.05 6.22
N ASP A 39 34.61 20.12 6.97
CA ASP A 39 33.93 21.40 6.82
C ASP A 39 34.14 22.03 5.43
N ASP A 40 35.27 21.76 4.78
CA ASP A 40 35.55 22.24 3.41
C ASP A 40 34.58 21.61 2.40
N LYS A 41 34.33 20.30 2.54
CA LYS A 41 33.40 19.57 1.66
C LYS A 41 31.95 19.95 1.92
N LEU A 42 31.58 20.15 3.19
CA LEU A 42 30.21 20.54 3.56
C LEU A 42 29.94 22.04 3.33
N GLY A 43 30.99 22.85 3.19
CA GLY A 43 30.89 24.31 3.08
C GLY A 43 30.43 24.97 4.39
N GLY A 44 30.81 24.39 5.53
CA GLY A 44 30.41 24.81 6.87
C GLY A 44 30.32 23.64 7.86
N THR A 45 29.92 23.93 9.10
CA THR A 45 29.79 22.91 10.15
C THR A 45 28.62 21.95 9.89
N LEU A 46 28.72 20.73 10.43
CA LEU A 46 27.62 19.74 10.36
C LEU A 46 26.33 20.24 11.04
N GLY A 47 26.44 20.89 12.20
CA GLY A 47 25.28 21.48 12.88
C GLY A 47 24.51 22.47 11.98
N ASN A 48 25.21 23.36 11.28
CA ASN A 48 24.58 24.30 10.34
C ASN A 48 23.93 23.57 9.14
N LEU A 49 24.51 22.46 8.67
CA LEU A 49 23.91 21.65 7.62
C LEU A 49 22.60 20.99 8.09
N ILE A 50 22.60 20.41 9.29
CA ILE A 50 21.44 19.77 9.90
C ILE A 50 20.29 20.78 10.05
N GLU A 51 20.58 21.95 10.62
CA GLU A 51 19.58 23.03 10.76
C GLU A 51 18.96 23.43 9.43
N ARG A 52 19.78 23.57 8.38
CA ARG A 52 19.30 23.92 7.03
C ARG A 52 18.44 22.82 6.41
N VAL A 53 18.76 21.55 6.66
CA VAL A 53 17.96 20.41 6.22
C VAL A 53 16.62 20.36 6.96
N ASN A 54 16.64 20.45 8.30
CA ASN A 54 15.42 20.48 9.11
C ASN A 54 14.53 21.68 8.77
N ALA A 55 15.10 22.83 8.40
CA ALA A 55 14.36 23.98 7.92
C ALA A 55 13.60 23.75 6.59
N GLN A 56 13.90 22.67 5.85
CA GLN A 56 13.08 22.23 4.70
C GLN A 56 11.93 21.30 5.11
N GLY A 57 11.81 20.95 6.40
CA GLY A 57 10.82 19.98 6.90
C GLY A 57 11.25 18.52 6.74
N VAL A 58 12.55 18.26 6.54
CA VAL A 58 13.10 16.91 6.32
C VAL A 58 14.03 16.56 7.49
N LYS A 59 13.93 15.32 7.98
CA LYS A 59 14.80 14.78 9.03
C LYS A 59 16.21 14.54 8.50
N PHE A 60 17.17 14.43 9.40
CA PHE A 60 18.57 14.20 9.05
C PHE A 60 19.09 12.88 9.63
N GLY A 61 19.74 12.09 8.78
CA GLY A 61 20.49 10.91 9.16
C GLY A 61 21.93 10.94 8.68
N ILE A 62 22.80 10.12 9.30
CA ILE A 62 24.23 10.09 8.98
C ILE A 62 24.79 8.66 8.97
N TRP A 63 25.80 8.42 8.15
CA TRP A 63 26.52 7.14 8.09
C TRP A 63 27.77 7.15 8.97
N ILE A 64 28.08 6.00 9.59
CA ILE A 64 29.33 5.74 10.33
C ILE A 64 29.82 4.30 10.09
N GLU A 65 31.12 4.05 10.26
CA GLU A 65 31.75 2.72 10.22
C GLU A 65 32.78 2.58 11.37
N PRO A 66 32.31 2.56 12.63
CA PRO A 66 33.17 2.79 13.81
C PRO A 66 34.20 1.68 14.05
N GLU A 67 34.03 0.52 13.42
CA GLU A 67 34.85 -0.67 13.62
C GLU A 67 36.16 -0.68 12.82
N MET A 68 36.41 0.34 11.99
CA MET A 68 37.46 0.33 10.97
C MET A 68 38.44 1.49 11.08
N VAL A 69 39.60 1.27 10.47
CA VAL A 69 40.66 2.28 10.33
C VAL A 69 41.37 2.15 8.98
N ASN A 70 41.69 3.27 8.33
CA ASN A 70 42.61 3.29 7.20
C ASN A 70 44.04 3.57 7.67
N GLU A 71 45.04 2.98 7.02
CA GLU A 71 46.45 3.32 7.31
C GLU A 71 46.74 4.82 7.05
N ASP A 72 46.07 5.42 6.05
CA ASP A 72 46.02 6.87 5.88
C ASP A 72 44.90 7.52 6.71
N SER A 73 45.10 7.52 8.03
CA SER A 73 44.29 8.26 9.01
C SER A 73 45.19 8.81 10.12
N ASP A 74 44.77 9.90 10.77
CA ASP A 74 45.45 10.42 11.96
C ASP A 74 45.40 9.38 13.09
N LEU A 75 44.26 8.71 13.26
CA LEU A 75 44.12 7.63 14.24
C LEU A 75 45.19 6.54 14.06
N TYR A 76 45.42 6.05 12.84
CA TYR A 76 46.42 5.01 12.60
C TYR A 76 47.85 5.53 12.75
N ARG A 77 48.13 6.79 12.40
CA ARG A 77 49.44 7.41 12.61
C ARG A 77 49.77 7.52 14.11
N GLU A 78 48.78 7.83 14.92
CA GLU A 78 48.92 7.94 16.38
C GLU A 78 48.93 6.57 17.08
N HIS A 79 48.05 5.66 16.64
CA HIS A 79 47.78 4.37 17.26
C HIS A 79 47.76 3.22 16.23
N PRO A 80 48.90 2.91 15.59
CA PRO A 80 48.96 1.79 14.64
C PRO A 80 48.71 0.44 15.32
N ASP A 81 48.94 0.34 16.63
CA ASP A 81 48.69 -0.87 17.43
C ASP A 81 47.21 -1.15 17.69
N TRP A 82 46.32 -0.20 17.42
CA TRP A 82 44.87 -0.39 17.58
C TRP A 82 44.25 -1.17 16.42
N ALA A 83 44.94 -1.26 15.28
CA ALA A 83 44.51 -2.14 14.20
C ALA A 83 44.77 -3.61 14.54
N LEU A 84 43.82 -4.47 14.21
CA LEU A 84 43.92 -5.91 14.41
C LEU A 84 44.94 -6.49 13.42
N THR A 85 46.13 -6.80 13.92
CA THR A 85 47.28 -7.28 13.13
C THR A 85 48.01 -8.41 13.87
N ILE A 86 48.72 -9.27 13.12
CA ILE A 86 49.63 -10.26 13.71
C ILE A 86 51.03 -9.62 13.82
N PRO A 87 51.64 -9.56 15.01
CA PRO A 87 52.97 -8.97 15.18
C PRO A 87 54.01 -9.56 14.22
N GLY A 88 54.73 -8.69 13.50
CA GLY A 88 55.75 -9.08 12.52
C GLY A 88 55.21 -9.52 11.16
N ARG A 89 53.89 -9.45 10.92
CA ARG A 89 53.26 -9.76 9.64
C ARG A 89 52.53 -8.53 9.09
N ALA A 90 52.73 -8.24 7.80
CA ALA A 90 51.95 -7.21 7.13
C ALA A 90 50.46 -7.62 7.10
N PRO A 91 49.52 -6.73 7.48
CA PRO A 91 48.11 -7.08 7.59
C PRO A 91 47.46 -7.23 6.22
N ILE A 92 46.44 -8.09 6.14
CA ILE A 92 45.61 -8.21 4.94
C ILE A 92 44.69 -7.00 4.86
N ARG A 93 44.64 -6.37 3.69
CA ARG A 93 43.74 -5.26 3.37
C ARG A 93 42.55 -5.78 2.55
N SER A 94 41.37 -5.29 2.86
CA SER A 94 40.15 -5.42 2.05
C SER A 94 39.52 -4.04 2.00
N ARG A 95 39.08 -3.58 0.82
CA ARG A 95 38.67 -2.18 0.58
C ARG A 95 39.68 -1.15 1.12
N ASN A 96 40.96 -1.50 1.06
CA ASN A 96 42.09 -0.69 1.56
C ASN A 96 41.98 -0.20 3.04
N GLN A 97 41.25 -0.94 3.88
CA GLN A 97 41.05 -0.64 5.31
C GLN A 97 41.41 -1.85 6.20
N LEU A 98 41.54 -1.62 7.51
CA LEU A 98 41.80 -2.61 8.56
C LEU A 98 40.69 -2.56 9.62
N LEU A 99 40.53 -3.64 10.40
CA LEU A 99 39.66 -3.64 11.58
C LEU A 99 40.40 -2.98 12.75
N LEU A 100 39.70 -2.19 13.55
CA LEU A 100 40.12 -1.83 14.89
C LEU A 100 39.91 -3.00 15.85
N ASP A 101 40.77 -3.17 16.84
CA ASP A 101 40.65 -4.23 17.84
C ASP A 101 39.59 -3.86 18.89
N PHE A 102 38.32 -4.11 18.57
CA PHE A 102 37.19 -3.86 19.47
C PHE A 102 37.19 -4.76 20.71
N SER A 103 38.07 -5.77 20.85
CA SER A 103 38.20 -6.48 22.13
C SER A 103 38.77 -5.57 23.23
N ARG A 104 39.53 -4.53 22.84
CA ARG A 104 40.20 -3.58 23.74
C ARG A 104 39.29 -2.41 24.10
N LYS A 105 39.12 -2.17 25.40
CA LYS A 105 38.21 -1.13 25.92
C LYS A 105 38.64 0.27 25.51
N GLU A 106 39.94 0.57 25.55
CA GLU A 106 40.48 1.89 25.20
C GLU A 106 40.22 2.27 23.75
N VAL A 107 40.24 1.30 22.82
CA VAL A 107 39.92 1.51 21.41
C VAL A 107 38.45 1.90 21.26
N ARG A 108 37.55 1.12 21.88
CA ARG A 108 36.10 1.38 21.83
C ARG A 108 35.74 2.73 22.45
N GLU A 109 36.32 3.08 23.59
CA GLU A 109 36.00 4.33 24.30
C GLU A 109 36.42 5.57 23.51
N GLU A 110 37.58 5.55 22.86
CA GLU A 110 38.01 6.68 22.02
C GLU A 110 37.12 6.83 20.79
N ILE A 111 36.79 5.74 20.09
CA ILE A 111 35.88 5.80 18.94
C ILE A 111 34.48 6.27 19.38
N LEU A 112 33.94 5.72 20.48
CA LEU A 112 32.64 6.12 21.00
C LEU A 112 32.61 7.61 21.33
N LYS A 113 33.67 8.13 21.97
CA LYS A 113 33.80 9.55 22.26
C LYS A 113 33.76 10.40 20.98
N ARG A 114 34.51 10.01 19.94
CA ARG A 114 34.51 10.74 18.66
C ARG A 114 33.12 10.72 18.00
N ILE A 115 32.46 9.57 17.96
CA ILE A 115 31.09 9.44 17.42
C ILE A 115 30.09 10.28 18.23
N CYS A 116 30.14 10.25 19.57
CA CYS A 116 29.29 11.10 20.41
C CYS A 116 29.45 12.59 20.10
N VAL A 117 30.69 13.06 19.88
CA VAL A 117 30.94 14.46 19.49
C VAL A 117 30.23 14.83 18.19
N ILE A 118 30.08 13.90 17.24
CA ILE A 118 29.34 14.11 15.99
C ILE A 118 27.83 14.12 16.24
N LEU A 119 27.33 13.14 17.00
CA LEU A 119 25.90 13.00 17.29
C LEU A 119 25.37 14.16 18.14
N ASP A 120 26.21 14.75 18.99
CA ASP A 120 25.85 15.90 19.82
C ASP A 120 25.83 17.24 19.05
N GLN A 121 26.15 17.28 17.75
CA GLN A 121 26.20 18.54 16.97
C GLN A 121 24.84 19.05 16.50
N GLY A 122 23.77 18.25 16.55
CA GLY A 122 22.46 18.67 16.07
C GLY A 122 21.41 17.57 16.15
N ASN A 123 20.25 17.83 15.56
CA ASN A 123 19.13 16.89 15.52
C ASN A 123 19.34 15.80 14.46
N ILE A 124 20.21 14.83 14.78
CA ILE A 124 20.40 13.60 14.00
C ILE A 124 19.39 12.56 14.53
N GLU A 125 18.46 12.14 13.69
CA GLU A 125 17.39 11.20 14.07
C GLU A 125 17.66 9.77 13.58
N TYR A 126 18.71 9.58 12.77
CA TYR A 126 19.04 8.31 12.15
C TYR A 126 20.54 8.09 11.98
N ILE A 127 20.98 6.86 12.20
CA ILE A 127 22.35 6.41 11.92
C ILE A 127 22.30 5.16 11.02
N LYS A 128 23.05 5.17 9.92
CA LYS A 128 23.44 3.95 9.23
C LYS A 128 24.80 3.50 9.75
N TRP A 129 24.83 2.42 10.54
CA TRP A 129 26.06 1.83 11.05
C TRP A 129 26.53 0.76 10.08
N ASP A 130 27.68 0.96 9.44
CA ASP A 130 28.23 0.04 8.45
C ASP A 130 29.50 -0.69 8.91
N MET A 131 29.89 -1.73 8.15
CA MET A 131 31.06 -2.59 8.37
C MET A 131 31.44 -3.32 7.06
N ASN A 132 32.46 -2.83 6.36
CA ASN A 132 32.72 -3.17 4.95
C ASN A 132 33.81 -4.22 4.69
N ARG A 133 34.25 -4.97 5.71
CA ARG A 133 35.18 -6.10 5.49
C ARG A 133 35.17 -7.16 6.59
N SER A 134 35.45 -8.40 6.21
CA SER A 134 35.66 -9.47 7.20
C SER A 134 36.92 -9.27 8.04
N MET A 135 36.89 -9.87 9.24
CA MET A 135 38.06 -10.01 10.10
C MET A 135 39.12 -10.91 9.44
N SER A 136 40.37 -10.45 9.46
CA SER A 136 41.57 -11.23 9.11
C SER A 136 42.60 -11.04 10.21
N ASP A 137 43.79 -11.65 10.08
CA ASP A 137 44.93 -11.35 10.97
C ASP A 137 44.65 -11.56 12.48
N VAL A 138 43.79 -12.54 12.80
CA VAL A 138 43.46 -12.94 14.16
C VAL A 138 44.71 -13.39 14.90
N TYR A 139 45.14 -12.62 15.90
CA TYR A 139 46.40 -12.84 16.62
C TYR A 139 46.27 -13.79 17.82
N ALA A 140 45.06 -14.04 18.33
CA ALA A 140 44.81 -14.96 19.44
C ALA A 140 43.38 -15.56 19.36
N GLY A 141 43.17 -16.73 19.99
CA GLY A 141 41.93 -17.50 19.86
C GLY A 141 40.70 -16.88 20.50
N ASN A 142 40.85 -16.01 21.50
CA ASN A 142 39.75 -15.29 22.16
C ASN A 142 39.26 -14.07 21.38
N VAL A 143 40.12 -13.50 20.51
CA VAL A 143 39.88 -12.21 19.84
C VAL A 143 38.56 -12.17 19.06
N PRO A 144 38.19 -13.19 18.24
CA PRO A 144 36.93 -13.12 17.50
C PRO A 144 35.70 -13.00 18.40
N TYR A 145 35.69 -13.70 19.55
CA TYR A 145 34.57 -13.64 20.49
C TYR A 145 34.55 -12.32 21.26
N ASP A 146 35.70 -11.91 21.80
CA ASP A 146 35.81 -10.67 22.58
C ASP A 146 35.60 -9.41 21.72
N TYR A 147 35.93 -9.47 20.43
CA TYR A 147 35.59 -8.43 19.46
C TYR A 147 34.08 -8.24 19.35
N VAL A 148 33.31 -9.32 19.22
CA VAL A 148 31.84 -9.26 19.12
C VAL A 148 31.23 -8.78 20.43
N LEU A 149 31.76 -9.19 21.59
CA LEU A 149 31.35 -8.61 22.88
C LEU A 149 31.64 -7.11 22.95
N GLY A 150 32.78 -6.67 22.41
CA GLY A 150 33.12 -5.26 22.31
C GLY A 150 32.17 -4.47 21.42
N LEU A 151 31.80 -5.01 20.26
CA LEU A 151 30.77 -4.45 19.39
C LEU A 151 29.45 -4.26 20.13
N TYR A 152 28.96 -5.29 20.82
CA TYR A 152 27.70 -5.18 21.57
C TYR A 152 27.78 -4.24 22.77
N ASP A 153 28.91 -4.17 23.48
CA ASP A 153 29.16 -3.15 24.51
C ASP A 153 29.10 -1.72 23.94
N PHE A 154 29.62 -1.52 22.73
CA PHE A 154 29.53 -0.22 22.04
C PHE A 154 28.09 0.11 21.66
N LEU A 155 27.37 -0.82 21.00
CA LEU A 155 25.99 -0.65 20.57
C LEU A 155 25.05 -0.38 21.76
N GLU A 156 25.22 -1.11 22.87
CA GLU A 156 24.46 -0.92 24.12
C GLU A 156 24.67 0.49 24.68
N LYS A 157 25.91 0.98 24.72
CA LYS A 157 26.22 2.34 25.18
C LYS A 157 25.64 3.41 24.25
N LEU A 158 25.71 3.19 22.95
CA LEU A 158 25.23 4.15 21.96
C LEU A 158 23.70 4.26 22.02
N THR A 159 23.00 3.13 21.99
CA THR A 159 21.52 3.06 22.08
C THR A 159 21.01 3.54 23.44
N SER A 160 21.72 3.25 24.54
CA SER A 160 21.37 3.78 25.87
C SER A 160 21.49 5.31 25.95
N ARG A 161 22.49 5.88 25.27
CA ARG A 161 22.72 7.33 25.27
C ARG A 161 21.79 8.08 24.31
N TYR A 162 21.47 7.47 23.18
CA TYR A 162 20.63 8.06 22.13
C TYR A 162 19.43 7.16 21.82
N PRO A 163 18.49 6.99 22.77
CA PRO A 163 17.38 6.03 22.64
C PRO A 163 16.38 6.40 21.54
N ASP A 164 16.33 7.67 21.14
CA ASP A 164 15.40 8.17 20.13
C ASP A 164 15.99 8.16 18.71
N ILE A 165 17.28 7.81 18.54
CA ILE A 165 17.91 7.69 17.22
C ILE A 165 17.60 6.31 16.63
N LEU A 166 17.05 6.30 15.43
CA LEU A 166 16.87 5.08 14.66
C LEU A 166 18.22 4.60 14.10
N ILE A 167 18.69 3.43 14.53
CA ILE A 167 19.92 2.82 14.00
C ILE A 167 19.56 1.75 12.97
N GLU A 168 20.01 1.94 11.73
CA GLU A 168 20.03 0.90 10.70
C GLU A 168 21.40 0.21 10.68
N GLY A 169 21.40 -1.11 10.89
CA GLY A 169 22.60 -1.92 10.75
C GLY A 169 22.98 -2.13 9.28
N CYS A 170 24.27 -2.22 8.99
CA CYS A 170 24.80 -2.47 7.66
C CYS A 170 26.16 -3.17 7.77
N SER A 171 26.47 -4.01 6.79
CA SER A 171 27.79 -4.60 6.61
C SER A 171 27.97 -4.94 5.13
N GLY A 172 28.25 -3.93 4.31
CA GLY A 172 28.23 -4.06 2.83
C GLY A 172 26.91 -4.66 2.34
N GLY A 173 25.79 -4.10 2.83
CA GLY A 173 24.49 -4.76 2.81
C GLY A 173 24.29 -5.69 4.01
N GLY A 174 23.70 -6.86 3.77
CA GLY A 174 23.27 -7.81 4.80
C GLY A 174 24.36 -8.71 5.38
N GLY A 175 25.63 -8.30 5.41
CA GLY A 175 26.75 -9.12 5.89
C GLY A 175 26.64 -9.52 7.38
N ARG A 176 25.83 -8.79 8.15
CA ARG A 176 25.45 -9.07 9.55
C ARG A 176 23.93 -8.95 9.75
N PHE A 177 23.17 -9.60 8.86
CA PHE A 177 21.72 -9.67 8.96
C PHE A 177 21.32 -10.81 9.92
N ASP A 178 21.35 -10.52 11.21
CA ASP A 178 21.09 -11.50 12.26
C ASP A 178 20.32 -10.89 13.45
N ALA A 179 19.70 -11.79 14.23
CA ALA A 179 18.89 -11.40 15.38
C ALA A 179 19.70 -10.74 16.51
N GLY A 180 21.02 -10.94 16.57
CA GLY A 180 21.89 -10.29 17.53
C GLY A 180 22.02 -8.80 17.23
N MET A 181 22.25 -8.44 15.96
CA MET A 181 22.21 -7.05 15.52
C MET A 181 20.81 -6.43 15.69
N MET A 182 19.74 -7.17 15.37
CA MET A 182 18.36 -6.69 15.50
C MET A 182 17.95 -6.28 16.91
N TYR A 183 18.61 -6.80 17.95
CA TYR A 183 18.39 -6.34 19.32
C TYR A 183 18.70 -4.84 19.47
N TYR A 184 19.67 -4.33 18.70
CA TYR A 184 20.12 -2.94 18.73
C TYR A 184 19.60 -2.11 17.54
N THR A 185 19.39 -2.75 16.38
CA THR A 185 19.03 -2.07 15.13
C THR A 185 17.69 -2.60 14.61
N PRO A 186 16.58 -1.86 14.76
CA PRO A 186 15.25 -2.33 14.35
C PRO A 186 15.09 -2.49 12.83
N GLN A 187 16.08 -2.06 12.03
CA GLN A 187 16.20 -2.34 10.61
C GLN A 187 17.67 -2.52 10.20
N ILE A 188 17.90 -3.27 9.13
CA ILE A 188 19.23 -3.58 8.59
C ILE A 188 19.19 -3.42 7.07
N TRP A 189 20.15 -2.71 6.50
CA TRP A 189 20.33 -2.60 5.06
C TRP A 189 20.54 -3.99 4.47
N CYS A 190 19.55 -4.49 3.73
CA CYS A 190 19.50 -5.91 3.45
C CYS A 190 20.51 -6.36 2.38
N SER A 191 20.91 -5.48 1.46
CA SER A 191 21.85 -5.79 0.39
C SER A 191 22.22 -4.55 -0.41
N ASP A 192 23.51 -4.37 -0.75
CA ASP A 192 23.96 -3.35 -1.70
C ASP A 192 23.49 -3.61 -3.14
N ASN A 193 23.11 -4.84 -3.45
CA ASN A 193 22.40 -5.14 -4.69
C ASN A 193 20.97 -4.61 -4.61
N THR A 194 20.69 -3.48 -5.28
CA THR A 194 19.37 -2.82 -5.34
C THR A 194 18.62 -3.13 -6.64
N ASP A 195 19.07 -4.11 -7.43
CA ASP A 195 18.33 -4.59 -8.61
C ASP A 195 17.03 -5.25 -8.15
N ALA A 196 15.88 -4.71 -8.60
CA ALA A 196 14.57 -5.15 -8.15
C ALA A 196 14.37 -6.67 -8.33
N ILE A 197 14.92 -7.27 -9.39
CA ILE A 197 14.76 -8.70 -9.65
C ILE A 197 15.62 -9.55 -8.72
N ASN A 198 16.89 -9.17 -8.50
CA ASN A 198 17.71 -9.84 -7.50
C ASN A 198 17.16 -9.66 -6.08
N ARG A 199 16.61 -8.48 -5.78
CA ARG A 199 15.93 -8.19 -4.50
C ARG A 199 14.76 -9.12 -4.24
N THR A 200 14.00 -9.57 -5.25
CA THR A 200 12.94 -10.58 -5.02
C THR A 200 13.47 -11.86 -4.37
N ARG A 201 14.63 -12.36 -4.82
CA ARG A 201 15.27 -13.57 -4.29
C ARG A 201 15.93 -13.34 -2.93
N ILE A 202 16.61 -12.20 -2.77
CA ILE A 202 17.27 -11.83 -1.51
C ILE A 202 16.21 -11.67 -0.43
N GLN A 203 15.17 -10.87 -0.67
CA GLN A 203 14.07 -10.64 0.28
C GLN A 203 13.28 -11.93 0.56
N TYR A 204 13.05 -12.78 -0.46
CA TYR A 204 12.47 -14.11 -0.27
C TYR A 204 13.28 -14.94 0.74
N GLY A 205 14.60 -15.04 0.55
CA GLY A 205 15.49 -15.77 1.46
C GLY A 205 15.51 -15.18 2.87
N THR A 206 15.62 -13.85 3.00
CA THR A 206 15.60 -13.14 4.29
C THR A 206 14.30 -13.40 5.07
N SER A 207 13.15 -13.47 4.37
CA SER A 207 11.84 -13.65 5.00
C SER A 207 11.60 -15.01 5.67
N PHE A 208 12.52 -15.98 5.54
CA PHE A 208 12.39 -17.27 6.23
C PHE A 208 12.49 -17.13 7.76
N PHE A 209 13.24 -16.13 8.24
CA PHE A 209 13.46 -15.90 9.67
C PHE A 209 13.15 -14.47 10.10
N TYR A 210 13.30 -13.51 9.20
CA TYR A 210 13.27 -12.10 9.57
C TYR A 210 12.00 -11.40 9.04
N PRO A 211 11.34 -10.56 9.85
CA PRO A 211 10.15 -9.83 9.42
C PRO A 211 10.50 -8.78 8.36
N THR A 212 9.55 -8.43 7.50
CA THR A 212 9.68 -7.35 6.50
C THR A 212 10.08 -6.01 7.12
N ALA A 213 9.62 -5.73 8.34
CA ALA A 213 9.94 -4.52 9.10
C ALA A 213 11.44 -4.24 9.23
N VAL A 214 12.28 -5.28 9.30
CA VAL A 214 13.72 -5.12 9.49
C VAL A 214 14.50 -4.98 8.17
N VAL A 215 13.84 -5.12 7.02
CA VAL A 215 14.50 -5.24 5.71
C VAL A 215 14.69 -3.87 5.07
N GLY A 216 15.87 -3.28 5.20
CA GLY A 216 16.25 -2.07 4.46
C GLY A 216 16.15 -2.30 2.94
N SER A 217 15.35 -1.49 2.24
CA SER A 217 15.00 -1.70 0.82
C SER A 217 14.70 -0.38 0.10
N HIS A 218 15.59 0.06 -0.79
CA HIS A 218 15.46 1.34 -1.50
C HIS A 218 15.19 1.18 -2.99
N VAL A 219 14.40 2.12 -3.53
CA VAL A 219 14.30 2.37 -4.97
C VAL A 219 15.57 3.10 -5.43
N SER A 220 16.33 2.49 -6.34
CA SER A 220 17.55 3.08 -6.91
C SER A 220 17.41 3.44 -8.38
N ALA A 221 18.41 4.13 -8.93
CA ALA A 221 18.49 4.47 -10.35
C ALA A 221 18.63 3.22 -11.26
N VAL A 222 18.32 3.40 -12.54
CA VAL A 222 18.57 2.43 -13.62
C VAL A 222 19.32 3.07 -14.80
N PRO A 223 20.15 2.34 -15.57
CA PRO A 223 20.55 0.94 -15.38
C PRO A 223 21.15 0.69 -13.99
N ASN A 224 20.74 -0.39 -13.32
CA ASN A 224 21.10 -0.65 -11.94
C ASN A 224 22.64 -0.67 -11.78
N HIS A 225 23.18 -0.05 -10.73
CA HIS A 225 24.62 0.15 -10.61
C HIS A 225 25.41 -1.14 -10.38
N GLN A 226 24.79 -2.19 -9.82
CA GLN A 226 25.46 -3.47 -9.55
C GLN A 226 25.35 -4.47 -10.70
N THR A 227 24.28 -4.40 -11.50
CA THR A 227 23.94 -5.43 -12.50
C THR A 227 23.79 -4.91 -13.92
N GLY A 228 23.59 -3.60 -14.11
CA GLY A 228 23.25 -2.99 -15.38
C GLY A 228 21.82 -3.27 -15.88
N ARG A 229 20.98 -3.98 -15.11
CA ARG A 229 19.60 -4.27 -15.50
C ARG A 229 18.74 -3.00 -15.48
N ILE A 230 17.82 -2.88 -16.43
CA ILE A 230 16.79 -1.84 -16.45
C ILE A 230 15.47 -2.47 -15.98
N THR A 231 14.82 -1.83 -15.03
CA THR A 231 13.49 -2.18 -14.53
C THR A 231 12.65 -0.90 -14.39
N SER A 232 11.34 -1.00 -14.60
CA SER A 232 10.45 0.16 -14.45
C SER A 232 10.49 0.71 -13.02
N LEU A 233 10.10 1.98 -12.85
CA LEU A 233 10.05 2.61 -11.54
C LEU A 233 9.02 1.90 -10.64
N ASN A 234 7.83 1.60 -11.16
CA ASN A 234 6.79 0.82 -10.47
C ASN A 234 7.31 -0.51 -9.90
N THR A 235 8.04 -1.30 -10.70
CA THR A 235 8.60 -2.58 -10.26
C THR A 235 9.61 -2.40 -9.12
N ARG A 236 10.50 -1.40 -9.22
CA ARG A 236 11.43 -1.05 -8.13
C ARG A 236 10.67 -0.62 -6.88
N GLY A 237 9.62 0.18 -7.03
CA GLY A 237 8.74 0.62 -5.96
C GLY A 237 8.08 -0.54 -5.21
N ILE A 238 7.38 -1.43 -5.92
CA ILE A 238 6.68 -2.58 -5.33
C ILE A 238 7.66 -3.50 -4.59
N VAL A 239 8.84 -3.78 -5.15
CA VAL A 239 9.86 -4.61 -4.48
C VAL A 239 10.43 -3.91 -3.24
N ALA A 240 10.66 -2.60 -3.32
CA ALA A 240 11.17 -1.81 -2.20
C ALA A 240 10.17 -1.71 -1.03
N MET A 241 8.87 -1.71 -1.32
CA MET A 241 7.82 -1.71 -0.29
C MET A 241 7.79 -3.00 0.53
N ALA A 242 8.39 -4.10 0.07
CA ALA A 242 8.58 -5.30 0.89
C ALA A 242 9.80 -5.17 1.81
N GLY A 243 9.79 -4.12 2.63
CA GLY A 243 10.88 -3.68 3.48
C GLY A 243 10.57 -2.32 4.10
N THR A 244 11.61 -1.58 4.49
CA THR A 244 11.53 -0.21 5.04
C THR A 244 11.02 0.83 4.04
N PHE A 245 11.10 0.51 2.75
CA PHE A 245 11.01 1.46 1.65
C PHE A 245 12.10 2.57 1.74
N GLY A 246 12.14 3.46 0.76
CA GLY A 246 13.11 4.56 0.68
C GLY A 246 13.69 4.72 -0.72
N PHE A 247 14.58 5.69 -0.88
CA PHE A 247 15.13 6.07 -2.18
C PHE A 247 16.64 6.27 -2.08
N GLU A 248 17.37 5.76 -3.07
CA GLU A 248 18.82 5.89 -3.17
C GLU A 248 19.21 6.27 -4.61
N MET A 249 18.80 7.48 -5.00
CA MET A 249 19.09 8.08 -6.29
C MET A 249 18.93 9.60 -6.21
N ASN A 250 19.50 10.33 -7.16
CA ASN A 250 19.36 11.78 -7.23
C ASN A 250 18.04 12.17 -7.91
N PRO A 251 17.05 12.75 -7.19
CA PRO A 251 15.77 13.12 -7.78
C PRO A 251 15.88 14.24 -8.82
N ALA A 252 17.02 14.97 -8.86
CA ALA A 252 17.25 16.02 -9.85
C ALA A 252 17.27 15.49 -11.29
N LEU A 253 17.59 14.21 -11.44
CA LEU A 253 17.76 13.56 -12.74
C LEU A 253 16.46 12.91 -13.23
N LEU A 254 15.42 12.90 -12.41
CA LEU A 254 14.13 12.28 -12.71
C LEU A 254 13.26 13.23 -13.52
N SER A 255 12.52 12.64 -14.46
CA SER A 255 11.45 13.32 -15.19
C SER A 255 10.31 13.75 -14.26
N SER A 256 9.45 14.66 -14.74
CA SER A 256 8.27 15.09 -13.98
C SER A 256 7.30 13.94 -13.73
N GLU A 257 7.20 13.03 -14.70
CA GLU A 257 6.37 11.83 -14.65
C GLU A 257 6.87 10.86 -13.57
N GLU A 258 8.19 10.58 -13.53
CA GLU A 258 8.78 9.74 -12.48
C GLU A 258 8.63 10.36 -11.09
N LYS A 259 8.74 11.69 -10.98
CA LYS A 259 8.50 12.41 -9.72
C LYS A 259 7.06 12.24 -9.22
N GLU A 260 6.08 12.26 -10.12
CA GLU A 260 4.68 12.02 -9.75
C GLU A 260 4.42 10.55 -9.40
N GLU A 261 5.08 9.63 -10.10
CA GLU A 261 5.05 8.20 -9.75
C GLU A 261 5.59 7.98 -8.32
N ILE A 262 6.69 8.66 -7.95
CA ILE A 262 7.24 8.63 -6.58
C ILE A 262 6.22 9.14 -5.55
N ARG A 263 5.51 10.24 -5.81
CA ARG A 263 4.46 10.74 -4.90
C ARG A 263 3.36 9.70 -4.69
N THR A 264 2.95 9.04 -5.78
CA THR A 264 1.95 7.97 -5.73
C THR A 264 2.44 6.77 -4.94
N MET A 265 3.71 6.37 -5.10
CA MET A 265 4.33 5.30 -4.33
C MET A 265 4.41 5.63 -2.83
N LEU A 266 4.84 6.86 -2.48
CA LEU A 266 4.87 7.31 -1.09
C LEU A 266 3.49 7.28 -0.44
N ALA A 267 2.46 7.75 -1.15
CA ALA A 267 1.08 7.69 -0.67
C ALA A 267 0.60 6.23 -0.48
N THR A 268 0.98 5.34 -1.39
CA THR A 268 0.65 3.91 -1.32
C THR A 268 1.35 3.23 -0.14
N TYR A 269 2.66 3.45 0.02
CA TYR A 269 3.41 2.92 1.16
C TYR A 269 2.83 3.42 2.48
N ARG A 270 2.57 4.73 2.62
CA ARG A 270 1.96 5.29 3.84
C ARG A 270 0.59 4.69 4.18
N ARG A 271 -0.22 4.37 3.17
CA ARG A 271 -1.52 3.70 3.38
C ARG A 271 -1.34 2.30 3.94
N HIS A 272 -0.31 1.57 3.50
CA HIS A 272 -0.13 0.15 3.82
C HIS A 272 1.04 -0.15 4.77
N GLN A 273 1.80 0.84 5.24
CA GLN A 273 3.04 0.64 5.98
C GLN A 273 2.83 -0.19 7.25
N GLU A 274 1.72 0.01 7.97
CA GLU A 274 1.39 -0.78 9.16
C GLU A 274 1.12 -2.23 8.82
N LEU A 275 0.37 -2.49 7.75
CA LEU A 275 0.11 -3.85 7.27
C LEU A 275 1.40 -4.53 6.78
N ILE A 276 2.27 -3.80 6.09
CA ILE A 276 3.58 -4.29 5.62
C ILE A 276 4.49 -4.62 6.81
N ARG A 277 4.49 -3.78 7.86
CA ARG A 277 5.37 -3.87 9.03
C ARG A 277 4.91 -4.91 10.05
N GLU A 278 3.60 -4.99 10.30
CA GLU A 278 3.03 -5.77 11.41
C GLU A 278 2.16 -6.95 10.98
N GLY A 279 1.76 -7.01 9.70
CA GLY A 279 0.92 -8.08 9.16
C GLY A 279 1.62 -9.45 9.12
N ASP A 280 0.82 -10.51 9.05
CA ASP A 280 1.31 -11.85 8.76
C ASP A 280 1.80 -11.92 7.31
N TYR A 281 3.09 -12.23 7.14
CA TYR A 281 3.74 -12.30 5.84
C TYR A 281 3.66 -13.72 5.26
N TYR A 282 3.20 -13.82 4.01
CA TYR A 282 3.11 -15.08 3.28
C TYR A 282 3.89 -15.00 1.98
N ARG A 283 4.83 -15.92 1.80
CA ARG A 283 5.41 -16.24 0.48
C ARG A 283 4.36 -17.01 -0.33
N LEU A 284 4.04 -16.50 -1.51
CA LEU A 284 3.02 -17.08 -2.40
C LEU A 284 3.63 -17.84 -3.58
N SER A 285 4.89 -17.56 -3.93
CA SER A 285 5.66 -18.33 -4.91
C SER A 285 7.14 -18.42 -4.51
N ASP A 286 7.87 -19.32 -5.16
CA ASP A 286 9.32 -19.45 -5.09
C ASP A 286 10.01 -18.80 -6.31
N PRO A 287 10.70 -17.65 -6.17
CA PRO A 287 11.34 -16.94 -7.29
C PRO A 287 12.60 -17.63 -7.85
N PHE A 288 12.97 -18.79 -7.31
CA PHE A 288 14.00 -19.66 -7.87
C PHE A 288 13.42 -20.73 -8.81
N GLN A 289 12.12 -21.01 -8.73
CA GLN A 289 11.47 -22.12 -9.44
C GLN A 289 10.29 -21.67 -10.31
N GLU A 290 9.66 -20.55 -9.98
CA GLU A 290 8.43 -20.08 -10.61
C GLU A 290 8.65 -18.79 -11.41
N GLU A 291 7.74 -18.52 -12.36
CA GLU A 291 7.80 -17.38 -13.27
C GLU A 291 7.43 -16.03 -12.62
N VAL A 292 7.01 -16.07 -11.35
CA VAL A 292 6.65 -14.88 -10.58
C VAL A 292 7.30 -14.94 -9.20
N ALA A 293 7.66 -13.78 -8.67
CA ALA A 293 7.89 -13.56 -7.25
C ALA A 293 6.63 -12.93 -6.65
N ALA A 294 5.93 -13.68 -5.79
CA ALA A 294 4.67 -13.23 -5.19
C ALA A 294 4.71 -13.39 -3.67
N TRP A 295 4.22 -12.37 -2.98
CA TRP A 295 4.09 -12.35 -1.53
C TRP A 295 2.88 -11.53 -1.11
N MET A 296 2.44 -11.68 0.14
CA MET A 296 1.40 -10.83 0.70
C MET A 296 1.58 -10.59 2.20
N SER A 297 1.03 -9.49 2.69
CA SER A 297 0.85 -9.20 4.11
C SER A 297 -0.65 -9.19 4.44
N VAL A 298 -1.05 -9.86 5.52
CA VAL A 298 -2.43 -9.95 5.99
C VAL A 298 -2.55 -9.39 7.40
N ALA A 299 -3.57 -8.58 7.66
CA ALA A 299 -3.83 -8.08 9.01
C ALA A 299 -4.11 -9.25 9.96
N LYS A 300 -3.76 -9.11 11.25
CA LYS A 300 -3.94 -10.19 12.24
C LYS A 300 -5.39 -10.65 12.41
N ASP A 301 -6.33 -9.72 12.23
CA ASP A 301 -7.79 -9.97 12.24
C ASP A 301 -8.34 -10.32 10.84
N GLN A 302 -7.46 -10.47 9.86
CA GLN A 302 -7.76 -10.78 8.46
C GLN A 302 -8.68 -9.75 7.78
N SER A 303 -8.78 -8.53 8.33
CA SER A 303 -9.63 -7.46 7.82
C SER A 303 -9.11 -6.86 6.51
N GLN A 304 -7.81 -6.93 6.27
CA GLN A 304 -7.15 -6.39 5.08
C GLN A 304 -5.98 -7.27 4.65
N ALA A 305 -5.70 -7.29 3.35
CA ALA A 305 -4.52 -7.94 2.79
C ALA A 305 -3.94 -7.16 1.62
N LEU A 306 -2.61 -7.15 1.49
CA LEU A 306 -1.89 -6.55 0.38
C LEU A 306 -1.07 -7.62 -0.31
N VAL A 307 -1.35 -7.87 -1.58
CA VAL A 307 -0.64 -8.84 -2.42
C VAL A 307 0.27 -8.10 -3.37
N SER A 308 1.53 -8.51 -3.47
CA SER A 308 2.51 -7.98 -4.41
C SER A 308 3.05 -9.09 -5.28
N VAL A 309 3.15 -8.84 -6.58
CA VAL A 309 3.58 -9.82 -7.57
C VAL A 309 4.53 -9.15 -8.55
N VAL A 310 5.64 -9.81 -8.87
CA VAL A 310 6.60 -9.40 -9.91
C VAL A 310 6.75 -10.56 -10.88
N ARG A 311 6.46 -10.34 -12.16
CA ARG A 311 6.78 -11.31 -13.21
C ARG A 311 8.29 -11.34 -13.44
N LEU A 312 8.87 -12.53 -13.55
CA LEU A 312 10.32 -12.70 -13.67
C LEU A 312 10.77 -12.93 -15.12
N SER A 313 9.83 -13.13 -16.04
CA SER A 313 10.05 -13.33 -17.46
C SER A 313 8.83 -12.81 -18.25
N ALA A 314 9.01 -12.63 -19.56
CA ALA A 314 7.92 -12.41 -20.50
C ALA A 314 8.17 -13.22 -21.77
N GLU A 315 7.13 -13.91 -22.25
CA GLU A 315 7.16 -14.70 -23.48
C GLU A 315 5.94 -14.40 -24.35
N GLY A 316 6.04 -14.69 -25.65
CA GLY A 316 4.92 -14.52 -26.58
C GLY A 316 3.85 -15.58 -26.36
N ASN A 317 2.57 -15.17 -26.33
CA ASN A 317 1.42 -16.03 -26.06
C ASN A 317 1.53 -16.83 -24.74
N PRO A 318 1.73 -16.15 -23.59
CA PRO A 318 1.94 -16.83 -22.33
C PRO A 318 0.61 -17.45 -21.84
N PHE A 319 0.72 -18.50 -21.02
CA PHE A 319 -0.43 -19.05 -20.30
C PHE A 319 -0.93 -18.08 -19.22
N GLY A 320 -2.23 -18.15 -18.91
CA GLY A 320 -2.80 -17.43 -17.77
C GLY A 320 -2.10 -17.83 -16.46
N THR A 321 -1.55 -16.85 -15.74
CA THR A 321 -0.82 -17.08 -14.48
C THR A 321 -1.75 -16.79 -13.31
N TYR A 322 -1.88 -17.74 -12.38
CA TYR A 322 -2.68 -17.58 -11.17
C TYR A 322 -1.80 -17.52 -9.93
N VAL A 323 -2.09 -16.61 -9.01
CA VAL A 323 -1.42 -16.53 -7.70
C VAL A 323 -2.43 -16.90 -6.61
N LYS A 324 -2.20 -18.02 -5.92
CA LYS A 324 -3.03 -18.46 -4.80
C LYS A 324 -2.66 -17.69 -3.54
N LEU A 325 -3.65 -17.04 -2.93
CA LEU A 325 -3.44 -16.27 -1.70
C LEU A 325 -3.41 -17.19 -0.48
N LYS A 326 -3.03 -16.66 0.68
CA LYS A 326 -2.95 -17.38 1.96
C LYS A 326 -3.37 -16.48 3.12
N GLY A 327 -3.75 -17.08 4.24
CA GLY A 327 -3.99 -16.36 5.49
C GLY A 327 -5.30 -15.57 5.56
N LEU A 328 -6.18 -15.71 4.57
CA LEU A 328 -7.51 -15.07 4.56
C LEU A 328 -8.54 -15.93 5.32
N ASP A 329 -9.63 -15.30 5.72
CA ASP A 329 -10.79 -16.00 6.27
C ASP A 329 -11.59 -16.65 5.12
N ALA A 330 -11.70 -17.98 5.13
CA ALA A 330 -12.28 -18.73 4.03
C ALA A 330 -13.78 -18.43 3.80
N GLU A 331 -14.51 -18.13 4.88
CA GLU A 331 -15.96 -17.91 4.88
C GLU A 331 -16.34 -16.42 4.68
N SER A 332 -15.33 -15.55 4.53
CA SER A 332 -15.54 -14.11 4.33
C SER A 332 -15.36 -13.70 2.88
N PHE A 333 -16.04 -12.61 2.52
CA PHE A 333 -15.87 -11.95 1.23
C PHE A 333 -14.89 -10.78 1.34
N TYR A 334 -14.08 -10.62 0.30
CA TYR A 334 -13.03 -9.62 0.19
C TYR A 334 -13.22 -8.80 -1.09
N LEU A 335 -13.28 -7.48 -0.93
CA LEU A 335 -13.30 -6.50 -2.01
C LEU A 335 -11.86 -6.21 -2.45
N GLU A 336 -11.55 -6.42 -3.73
CA GLU A 336 -10.33 -5.89 -4.35
C GLU A 336 -10.54 -4.42 -4.70
N GLU A 337 -9.79 -3.52 -4.06
CA GLU A 337 -10.09 -2.09 -4.06
C GLU A 337 -9.89 -1.40 -5.41
N THR A 338 -9.11 -1.99 -6.32
CA THR A 338 -8.80 -1.39 -7.63
C THR A 338 -9.92 -1.63 -8.65
N THR A 339 -10.35 -2.88 -8.77
CA THR A 339 -11.37 -3.35 -9.72
C THR A 339 -12.78 -3.29 -9.15
N GLY A 340 -12.91 -3.32 -7.82
CA GLY A 340 -14.18 -3.41 -7.12
C GLY A 340 -14.80 -4.81 -7.13
N HIS A 341 -14.07 -5.82 -7.64
CA HIS A 341 -14.51 -7.21 -7.64
C HIS A 341 -14.48 -7.78 -6.22
N VAL A 342 -15.41 -8.68 -5.96
CA VAL A 342 -15.50 -9.38 -4.68
C VAL A 342 -15.23 -10.86 -4.87
N TYR A 343 -14.46 -11.41 -3.95
CA TYR A 343 -14.10 -12.82 -3.93
C TYR A 343 -14.30 -13.38 -2.53
N SER A 344 -14.78 -14.62 -2.42
CA SER A 344 -14.64 -15.33 -1.15
C SER A 344 -13.17 -15.61 -0.85
N GLY A 345 -12.79 -15.59 0.43
CA GLY A 345 -11.44 -15.94 0.86
C GLY A 345 -11.06 -17.36 0.43
N MET A 346 -12.03 -18.29 0.43
CA MET A 346 -11.86 -19.64 -0.12
C MET A 346 -11.43 -19.61 -1.60
N THR A 347 -12.12 -18.82 -2.45
CA THR A 347 -11.79 -18.70 -3.88
C THR A 347 -10.37 -18.17 -4.08
N LEU A 348 -10.01 -17.11 -3.35
CA LEU A 348 -8.68 -16.50 -3.40
C LEU A 348 -7.57 -17.48 -2.98
N MET A 349 -7.83 -18.37 -2.01
CA MET A 349 -6.85 -19.34 -1.54
C MET A 349 -6.78 -20.62 -2.39
N GLN A 350 -7.89 -21.06 -2.99
CA GLN A 350 -7.94 -22.32 -3.76
C GLN A 350 -7.72 -22.13 -5.25
N ALA A 351 -8.39 -21.15 -5.87
CA ALA A 351 -8.28 -20.84 -7.29
C ALA A 351 -7.19 -19.80 -7.57
N GLY A 352 -7.10 -18.77 -6.72
CA GLY A 352 -6.12 -17.69 -6.86
C GLY A 352 -6.59 -16.53 -7.74
N LEU A 353 -5.78 -15.47 -7.79
CA LEU A 353 -5.97 -14.35 -8.70
C LEU A 353 -5.36 -14.65 -10.06
N LEU A 354 -6.15 -14.48 -11.12
CA LEU A 354 -5.61 -14.38 -12.48
C LEU A 354 -4.87 -13.04 -12.62
N LEU A 355 -3.57 -13.12 -12.92
CA LEU A 355 -2.76 -11.94 -13.15
C LEU A 355 -3.06 -11.32 -14.52
N PRO A 356 -2.96 -9.98 -14.67
CA PRO A 356 -2.92 -9.34 -15.97
C PRO A 356 -1.83 -9.95 -16.85
N MET A 357 -2.09 -9.98 -18.16
CA MET A 357 -1.09 -10.39 -19.14
C MET A 357 0.01 -9.34 -19.18
N ALA A 358 1.26 -9.75 -18.99
CA ALA A 358 2.40 -8.84 -19.09
C ALA A 358 2.57 -8.35 -20.53
N ALA A 359 2.68 -7.04 -20.70
CA ALA A 359 3.09 -6.45 -21.97
C ALA A 359 4.63 -6.34 -22.06
N ALA A 360 5.31 -6.26 -20.92
CA ALA A 360 6.76 -6.16 -20.81
C ALA A 360 7.35 -7.11 -19.76
N GLU A 361 8.66 -7.36 -19.88
CA GLU A 361 9.42 -8.10 -18.88
C GLU A 361 9.42 -7.34 -17.55
N TYR A 362 9.41 -8.08 -16.44
CA TYR A 362 9.51 -7.51 -15.09
C TYR A 362 8.34 -6.61 -14.66
N GLU A 363 7.16 -6.76 -15.26
CA GLU A 363 5.97 -6.08 -14.76
C GLU A 363 5.62 -6.54 -13.33
N ALA A 364 5.20 -5.57 -12.52
CA ALA A 364 4.80 -5.79 -11.15
C ALA A 364 3.39 -5.24 -10.88
N TYR A 365 2.66 -5.94 -10.01
CA TYR A 365 1.29 -5.64 -9.65
C TYR A 365 1.14 -5.66 -8.13
N GLN A 366 0.22 -4.84 -7.64
CA GLN A 366 -0.17 -4.83 -6.24
C GLN A 366 -1.69 -4.80 -6.14
N PHE A 367 -2.26 -5.67 -5.30
CA PHE A 367 -3.70 -5.83 -5.11
C PHE A 367 -4.02 -5.65 -3.63
N SER A 368 -4.96 -4.76 -3.32
CA SER A 368 -5.40 -4.50 -1.94
C SER A 368 -6.78 -5.10 -1.74
N PHE A 369 -6.93 -5.89 -0.68
CA PHE A 369 -8.17 -6.56 -0.32
C PHE A 369 -8.68 -6.03 1.02
N LYS A 370 -9.97 -5.74 1.08
CA LYS A 370 -10.68 -5.39 2.32
C LYS A 370 -11.78 -6.43 2.58
N LYS A 371 -11.78 -7.01 3.77
CA LYS A 371 -12.85 -7.89 4.26
C LYS A 371 -14.15 -7.08 4.37
N MET A 372 -15.21 -7.58 3.78
CA MET A 372 -16.54 -6.95 3.76
C MET A 372 -17.36 -7.45 4.95
N LYS A 373 -16.91 -7.13 6.17
CA LYS A 373 -17.58 -7.60 7.40
C LYS A 373 -19.03 -7.10 7.47
N GLU A 374 -19.24 -5.85 7.05
CA GLU A 374 -20.56 -5.22 7.06
C GLU A 374 -21.60 -6.03 6.25
N ALA A 375 -21.17 -6.72 5.20
CA ALA A 375 -22.07 -7.52 4.37
C ALA A 375 -22.54 -8.80 5.08
N ALA A 376 -21.66 -9.45 5.85
CA ALA A 376 -22.03 -10.59 6.66
C ALA A 376 -22.96 -10.18 7.82
N ASP A 377 -22.63 -9.09 8.51
CA ASP A 377 -23.46 -8.56 9.59
C ASP A 377 -24.86 -8.13 9.06
N LEU A 378 -24.91 -7.54 7.86
CA LEU A 378 -26.17 -7.18 7.19
C LEU A 378 -26.97 -8.44 6.79
N TYR A 379 -26.30 -9.48 6.28
CA TYR A 379 -26.94 -10.74 5.93
C TYR A 379 -27.69 -11.35 7.12
N ASP A 380 -27.03 -11.41 8.29
CA ASP A 380 -27.65 -11.94 9.52
C ASP A 380 -28.91 -11.16 9.93
N VAL A 381 -28.89 -9.84 9.81
CA VAL A 381 -30.07 -8.99 10.06
C VAL A 381 -31.18 -9.27 9.05
N LEU A 382 -30.86 -9.28 7.76
CA LEU A 382 -31.83 -9.54 6.69
C LEU A 382 -32.45 -10.93 6.81
N ARG A 383 -31.65 -11.94 7.19
CA ARG A 383 -32.09 -13.32 7.35
C ARG A 383 -33.21 -13.46 8.37
N ASN A 384 -33.22 -12.61 9.39
CA ASN A 384 -34.25 -12.55 10.43
C ASN A 384 -35.50 -11.74 10.02
N LYS A 385 -35.39 -10.91 8.98
CA LYS A 385 -36.51 -10.08 8.48
C LYS A 385 -37.26 -10.71 7.31
N ILE A 386 -36.63 -11.61 6.56
CA ILE A 386 -37.29 -12.31 5.44
C ILE A 386 -38.15 -13.48 5.89
N SER A 387 -39.25 -13.70 5.18
CA SER A 387 -40.17 -14.83 5.39
C SER A 387 -39.88 -16.00 4.43
N ALA A 388 -40.65 -17.09 4.57
CA ALA A 388 -40.60 -18.21 3.62
C ALA A 388 -41.29 -17.90 2.27
N GLU A 389 -42.02 -16.79 2.19
CA GLU A 389 -42.61 -16.29 0.95
C GLU A 389 -41.55 -15.53 0.12
N ARG A 390 -41.96 -14.97 -1.01
CA ARG A 390 -41.06 -14.14 -1.81
C ARG A 390 -40.90 -12.77 -1.17
N ASN A 391 -39.66 -12.30 -1.02
CA ASN A 391 -39.34 -11.02 -0.40
C ASN A 391 -38.56 -10.12 -1.36
N VAL A 392 -38.85 -8.83 -1.36
CA VAL A 392 -38.10 -7.77 -2.06
C VAL A 392 -37.30 -6.97 -1.04
N ILE A 393 -35.98 -6.96 -1.21
CA ILE A 393 -35.06 -6.15 -0.41
C ILE A 393 -34.52 -5.04 -1.30
N SER A 394 -34.77 -3.79 -0.93
CA SER A 394 -34.24 -2.62 -1.63
C SER A 394 -32.94 -2.17 -0.98
N ILE A 395 -31.83 -2.16 -1.73
CA ILE A 395 -30.53 -1.66 -1.28
C ILE A 395 -30.27 -0.33 -1.98
N PHE A 396 -30.27 0.75 -1.22
CA PHE A 396 -30.17 2.10 -1.77
C PHE A 396 -29.16 2.99 -1.08
N GLY A 397 -28.78 4.07 -1.73
CA GLY A 397 -27.71 4.96 -1.28
C GLY A 397 -27.09 5.73 -2.44
N GLY A 398 -26.14 6.61 -2.10
CA GLY A 398 -25.45 7.46 -3.05
C GLY A 398 -24.76 6.67 -4.17
N SER A 399 -24.51 7.32 -5.31
CA SER A 399 -23.71 6.74 -6.38
C SER A 399 -22.32 6.34 -5.87
N GLY A 400 -21.97 5.06 -5.95
CA GLY A 400 -20.70 4.57 -5.46
C GLY A 400 -20.66 4.30 -3.96
N SER A 401 -21.80 4.26 -3.26
CA SER A 401 -21.90 3.82 -1.86
C SER A 401 -21.59 2.33 -1.66
N GLY A 402 -21.51 1.54 -2.73
CA GLY A 402 -21.23 0.10 -2.68
C GLY A 402 -22.45 -0.79 -2.88
N LYS A 403 -23.59 -0.27 -3.34
CA LYS A 403 -24.85 -1.03 -3.54
C LYS A 403 -24.67 -2.31 -4.32
N THR A 404 -24.11 -2.24 -5.53
CA THR A 404 -23.86 -3.40 -6.39
C THR A 404 -22.99 -4.43 -5.68
N THR A 405 -21.88 -3.99 -5.09
CA THR A 405 -20.97 -4.84 -4.30
C THR A 405 -21.69 -5.53 -3.14
N MET A 406 -22.52 -4.79 -2.40
CA MET A 406 -23.29 -5.32 -1.27
C MET A 406 -24.35 -6.33 -1.76
N ALA A 407 -25.07 -6.02 -2.83
CA ALA A 407 -26.07 -6.89 -3.42
C ALA A 407 -25.46 -8.21 -3.93
N ASP A 408 -24.29 -8.14 -4.57
CA ASP A 408 -23.57 -9.33 -5.06
C ASP A 408 -23.15 -10.24 -3.90
N ILE A 409 -22.62 -9.68 -2.80
CA ILE A 409 -22.22 -10.46 -1.61
C ILE A 409 -23.44 -11.10 -0.94
N LEU A 410 -24.51 -10.31 -0.73
CA LEU A 410 -25.74 -10.83 -0.14
C LEU A 410 -26.36 -11.93 -1.01
N GLN A 411 -26.34 -11.78 -2.34
CA GLN A 411 -26.79 -12.82 -3.24
C GLN A 411 -26.01 -14.12 -3.03
N GLN A 412 -24.68 -14.06 -2.90
CA GLN A 412 -23.87 -15.24 -2.63
C GLN A 412 -24.24 -15.88 -1.29
N HIS A 413 -24.37 -15.10 -0.21
CA HIS A 413 -24.78 -15.63 1.10
C HIS A 413 -26.17 -16.30 1.06
N PHE A 414 -27.16 -15.69 0.41
CA PHE A 414 -28.47 -16.33 0.24
C PHE A 414 -28.38 -17.65 -0.52
N LEU A 415 -27.60 -17.68 -1.61
CA LEU A 415 -27.42 -18.90 -2.42
C LEU A 415 -26.70 -20.01 -1.64
N GLU A 416 -25.71 -19.67 -0.82
CA GLU A 416 -25.01 -20.60 0.08
C GLU A 416 -25.95 -21.25 1.10
N ASP A 417 -26.93 -20.49 1.62
CA ASP A 417 -27.99 -20.98 2.50
C ASP A 417 -29.15 -21.67 1.76
N GLY A 418 -29.03 -21.87 0.45
CA GLY A 418 -30.05 -22.52 -0.38
C GLY A 418 -31.29 -21.66 -0.65
N ILE A 419 -31.19 -20.35 -0.45
CA ILE A 419 -32.25 -19.36 -0.72
C ILE A 419 -32.00 -18.79 -2.11
N GLY A 420 -32.89 -19.09 -3.06
CA GLY A 420 -32.77 -18.54 -4.41
C GLY A 420 -32.84 -17.02 -4.40
N CYS A 421 -31.82 -16.36 -4.94
CA CYS A 421 -31.69 -14.90 -4.89
C CYS A 421 -31.35 -14.31 -6.27
N PHE A 422 -32.01 -13.22 -6.64
CA PHE A 422 -31.79 -12.51 -7.91
C PHE A 422 -31.56 -11.02 -7.67
N VAL A 423 -30.55 -10.44 -8.33
CA VAL A 423 -30.26 -9.01 -8.26
C VAL A 423 -30.92 -8.28 -9.43
N LEU A 424 -31.74 -7.29 -9.12
CA LEU A 424 -32.39 -6.40 -10.07
C LEU A 424 -31.75 -5.01 -10.01
N HIS A 425 -31.31 -4.49 -11.16
CA HIS A 425 -30.70 -3.16 -11.27
C HIS A 425 -31.78 -2.11 -11.54
N GLY A 426 -31.91 -1.13 -10.64
CA GLY A 426 -32.89 -0.05 -10.81
C GLY A 426 -32.52 0.98 -11.90
N ASP A 427 -31.26 1.00 -12.34
CA ASP A 427 -30.77 1.93 -13.37
C ASP A 427 -31.42 1.72 -14.75
N ASP A 428 -32.16 0.62 -14.95
CA ASP A 428 -32.94 0.35 -16.16
C ASP A 428 -34.28 1.12 -16.24
N TYR A 429 -34.72 1.73 -15.13
CA TYR A 429 -36.07 2.29 -14.99
C TYR A 429 -36.26 3.82 -15.14
N PRO A 430 -35.26 4.66 -15.50
CA PRO A 430 -35.54 5.99 -15.99
C PRO A 430 -36.39 5.97 -17.28
N HIS A 431 -37.15 7.05 -17.55
CA HIS A 431 -37.90 7.18 -18.83
C HIS A 431 -36.97 7.30 -20.06
N ARG A 432 -35.70 7.65 -19.85
CA ARG A 432 -34.73 7.96 -20.90
C ARG A 432 -33.39 7.31 -20.61
N ILE A 433 -32.66 6.96 -21.67
CA ILE A 433 -31.26 6.54 -21.58
C ILE A 433 -30.39 7.61 -20.88
N PRO A 434 -29.26 7.24 -20.25
CA PRO A 434 -28.48 8.13 -19.40
C PRO A 434 -28.18 9.49 -20.02
N LYS A 435 -27.65 9.52 -21.24
CA LYS A 435 -27.28 10.76 -21.94
C LYS A 435 -28.48 11.71 -22.14
N MET A 436 -29.59 11.17 -22.63
CA MET A 436 -30.81 11.97 -22.85
C MET A 436 -31.47 12.38 -21.53
N ASN A 437 -31.30 11.59 -20.48
CA ASN A 437 -31.78 11.95 -19.16
C ASN A 437 -30.99 13.14 -18.60
N ASP A 438 -29.67 13.16 -18.76
CA ASP A 438 -28.82 14.28 -18.37
C ASP A 438 -29.10 15.55 -19.18
N GLU A 439 -29.27 15.44 -20.51
CA GLU A 439 -29.73 16.56 -21.35
C GLU A 439 -31.07 17.11 -20.87
N LYS A 440 -32.00 16.23 -20.47
CA LYS A 440 -33.31 16.66 -19.96
C LYS A 440 -33.20 17.35 -18.60
N ARG A 441 -32.36 16.86 -17.70
CA ARG A 441 -32.06 17.49 -16.41
C ARG A 441 -31.51 18.89 -16.62
N GLU A 442 -30.57 19.05 -17.55
CA GLU A 442 -29.97 20.35 -17.86
C GLU A 442 -31.00 21.32 -18.46
N GLN A 443 -31.85 20.85 -19.38
CA GLN A 443 -32.95 21.65 -19.92
C GLN A 443 -33.89 22.15 -18.81
N ILE A 444 -34.31 21.27 -17.88
CA ILE A 444 -35.21 21.64 -16.78
C ILE A 444 -34.56 22.68 -15.87
N TYR A 445 -33.27 22.54 -15.60
CA TYR A 445 -32.52 23.52 -14.82
C TYR A 445 -32.41 24.88 -15.53
N GLN A 446 -32.17 24.89 -16.84
CA GLN A 446 -32.14 26.13 -17.62
C GLN A 446 -33.51 26.84 -17.64
N GLU A 447 -34.60 26.08 -17.71
CA GLU A 447 -35.96 26.62 -17.77
C GLU A 447 -36.50 27.06 -16.40
N ASN A 448 -36.23 26.29 -15.35
CA ASN A 448 -36.92 26.40 -14.06
C ASN A 448 -35.98 26.54 -12.85
N GLY A 449 -34.67 26.62 -13.08
CA GLY A 449 -33.63 26.72 -12.05
C GLY A 449 -33.55 25.49 -11.12
N GLU A 450 -32.83 25.65 -10.00
CA GLU A 450 -32.62 24.60 -9.00
C GLU A 450 -33.94 24.03 -8.45
N LYS A 451 -34.94 24.88 -8.21
CA LYS A 451 -36.25 24.45 -7.69
C LYS A 451 -36.99 23.54 -8.66
N GLY A 452 -36.92 23.82 -9.96
CA GLY A 452 -37.54 22.96 -10.97
C GLY A 452 -36.82 21.63 -11.10
N LEU A 453 -35.48 21.66 -11.03
CA LEU A 453 -34.66 20.44 -11.05
C LEU A 453 -34.95 19.55 -9.83
N ASP A 454 -35.04 20.13 -8.63
CA ASP A 454 -35.39 19.42 -7.39
C ASP A 454 -36.79 18.79 -7.43
N ALA A 455 -37.76 19.46 -8.04
CA ALA A 455 -39.10 18.93 -8.25
C ALA A 455 -39.18 17.82 -9.32
N TYR A 456 -38.17 17.68 -10.18
CA TYR A 456 -38.09 16.65 -11.22
C TYR A 456 -37.31 15.42 -10.76
N LEU A 457 -36.13 15.63 -10.15
CA LEU A 457 -35.18 14.55 -9.83
C LEU A 457 -35.77 13.49 -8.89
N GLY A 458 -35.65 12.23 -9.30
CA GLY A 458 -36.11 11.04 -8.58
C GLY A 458 -37.63 10.88 -8.51
N THR A 459 -38.40 11.69 -9.24
CA THR A 459 -39.88 11.64 -9.25
C THR A 459 -40.41 10.81 -10.42
N PRO A 460 -41.73 10.48 -10.46
CA PRO A 460 -42.34 9.79 -11.59
C PRO A 460 -42.23 10.51 -12.95
N GLN A 461 -41.83 11.79 -12.95
CA GLN A 461 -41.55 12.54 -14.18
C GLN A 461 -40.22 12.13 -14.82
N GLU A 462 -39.27 11.66 -14.02
CA GLU A 462 -37.96 11.19 -14.45
C GLU A 462 -37.90 9.66 -14.54
N ILE A 463 -38.60 8.96 -13.64
CA ILE A 463 -38.48 7.53 -13.41
C ILE A 463 -39.81 6.81 -13.67
N GLU A 464 -39.75 5.64 -14.31
CA GLU A 464 -40.89 4.75 -14.57
C GLU A 464 -41.27 3.89 -13.35
N TYR A 465 -41.65 4.51 -12.22
CA TYR A 465 -42.04 3.78 -11.00
C TYR A 465 -43.17 2.76 -11.23
N ASP A 466 -44.18 3.11 -12.04
CA ASP A 466 -45.30 2.21 -12.37
C ASP A 466 -44.81 0.86 -12.92
N ARG A 467 -43.72 0.86 -13.71
CA ARG A 467 -43.18 -0.34 -14.35
C ARG A 467 -42.40 -1.19 -13.36
N ILE A 468 -41.52 -0.60 -12.55
CA ILE A 468 -40.81 -1.36 -11.51
C ILE A 468 -41.79 -1.91 -10.45
N ASN A 469 -42.79 -1.12 -10.01
CA ASN A 469 -43.79 -1.58 -9.06
C ASN A 469 -44.59 -2.78 -9.62
N GLN A 470 -44.90 -2.80 -10.92
CA GLN A 470 -45.51 -3.97 -11.57
C GLN A 470 -44.59 -5.20 -11.60
N VAL A 471 -43.28 -5.03 -11.76
CA VAL A 471 -42.30 -6.12 -11.69
C VAL A 471 -42.28 -6.71 -10.27
N LEU A 472 -42.20 -5.86 -9.25
CA LEU A 472 -42.18 -6.27 -7.84
C LEU A 472 -43.49 -6.97 -7.43
N ALA A 473 -44.65 -6.40 -7.79
CA ALA A 473 -45.95 -7.01 -7.52
C ALA A 473 -46.12 -8.39 -8.20
N LYS A 474 -45.64 -8.56 -9.43
CA LYS A 474 -45.63 -9.86 -10.11
C LYS A 474 -44.72 -10.87 -9.41
N PHE A 475 -43.58 -10.42 -8.89
CA PHE A 475 -42.67 -11.26 -8.12
C PHE A 475 -43.36 -11.76 -6.84
N HIS A 476 -43.96 -10.88 -6.04
CA HIS A 476 -44.75 -11.24 -4.87
C HIS A 476 -45.90 -12.19 -5.19
N ALA A 477 -46.61 -11.97 -6.30
CA ALA A 477 -47.69 -12.84 -6.75
C ALA A 477 -47.23 -14.24 -7.23
N GLY A 478 -45.93 -14.54 -7.19
CA GLY A 478 -45.40 -15.87 -7.51
C GLY A 478 -45.12 -16.10 -9.00
N ALA A 479 -45.04 -15.05 -9.83
CA ALA A 479 -44.73 -15.20 -11.25
C ALA A 479 -43.35 -15.86 -11.45
N SER A 480 -43.30 -16.94 -12.22
CA SER A 480 -42.05 -17.65 -12.51
C SER A 480 -41.22 -16.98 -13.61
N VAL A 481 -41.88 -16.25 -14.52
CA VAL A 481 -41.20 -15.49 -15.59
C VAL A 481 -41.72 -14.07 -15.58
N ILE A 482 -40.81 -13.10 -15.55
CA ILE A 482 -41.14 -11.67 -15.55
C ILE A 482 -40.36 -10.99 -16.67
N GLU A 483 -41.03 -10.12 -17.42
CA GLU A 483 -40.40 -9.24 -18.40
C GLU A 483 -39.67 -8.11 -17.67
N LEU A 484 -38.35 -8.06 -17.79
CA LEU A 484 -37.52 -7.00 -17.25
C LEU A 484 -37.12 -6.04 -18.37
N LYS A 485 -37.22 -4.73 -18.07
CA LYS A 485 -36.65 -3.68 -18.92
C LYS A 485 -35.14 -3.69 -18.75
N LYS A 486 -34.43 -3.50 -19.86
CA LYS A 486 -32.98 -3.28 -19.90
C LYS A 486 -32.69 -1.99 -20.65
N MET A 487 -31.68 -1.27 -20.19
CA MET A 487 -31.29 0.02 -20.74
C MET A 487 -29.77 0.09 -20.93
N GLY A 488 -29.36 0.32 -22.17
CA GLY A 488 -28.00 0.68 -22.52
C GLY A 488 -27.79 2.20 -22.52
N ARG A 489 -26.79 2.64 -23.27
CA ARG A 489 -26.35 4.04 -23.34
C ARG A 489 -26.72 4.73 -24.64
N GLU A 490 -26.97 3.97 -25.70
CA GLU A 490 -27.34 4.52 -27.01
C GLU A 490 -28.86 4.53 -27.22
N ALA A 491 -29.34 5.41 -28.10
CA ALA A 491 -30.77 5.74 -28.24
C ALA A 491 -31.67 4.55 -28.64
N ASP A 492 -31.08 3.48 -29.18
CA ASP A 492 -31.73 2.23 -29.59
C ASP A 492 -31.54 1.07 -28.59
N GLU A 493 -30.87 1.29 -27.45
CA GLU A 493 -30.57 0.24 -26.46
C GLU A 493 -31.61 0.17 -25.32
N ILE A 494 -32.90 0.23 -25.63
CA ILE A 494 -33.95 -0.18 -24.68
C ILE A 494 -34.58 -1.46 -25.19
N TRP A 495 -34.45 -2.54 -24.42
CA TRP A 495 -35.04 -3.83 -24.75
C TRP A 495 -35.70 -4.46 -23.54
N TYR A 496 -36.41 -5.56 -23.80
CA TYR A 496 -37.16 -6.30 -22.80
C TYR A 496 -36.76 -7.76 -22.87
N GLU A 497 -36.43 -8.35 -21.73
CA GLU A 497 -36.06 -9.75 -21.64
C GLU A 497 -37.00 -10.50 -20.69
N GLN A 498 -37.39 -11.70 -21.08
CA GLN A 498 -38.13 -12.61 -20.21
C GLN A 498 -37.12 -13.28 -19.27
N THR A 499 -37.19 -12.97 -17.99
CA THR A 499 -36.29 -13.51 -16.96
C THR A 499 -37.00 -14.61 -16.18
N ASP A 500 -36.40 -15.80 -16.13
CA ASP A 500 -36.87 -16.90 -15.32
C ASP A 500 -36.42 -16.71 -13.86
N LEU A 501 -37.40 -16.55 -12.97
CA LEU A 501 -37.27 -16.39 -11.53
C LEU A 501 -37.83 -17.62 -10.77
N THR A 502 -37.91 -18.76 -11.44
CA THR A 502 -38.27 -20.03 -10.80
C THR A 502 -37.28 -20.36 -9.69
N GLY A 503 -37.79 -20.64 -8.49
CA GLY A 503 -36.95 -20.92 -7.31
C GLY A 503 -36.35 -19.69 -6.63
N VAL A 504 -36.52 -18.49 -7.18
CA VAL A 504 -36.10 -17.23 -6.53
C VAL A 504 -37.10 -16.88 -5.41
N GLN A 505 -36.57 -16.73 -4.21
CA GLN A 505 -37.26 -16.34 -2.98
C GLN A 505 -36.93 -14.89 -2.58
N VAL A 506 -35.72 -14.41 -2.86
CA VAL A 506 -35.30 -13.04 -2.55
C VAL A 506 -34.97 -12.29 -3.83
N LEU A 507 -35.55 -11.11 -3.99
CA LEU A 507 -35.21 -10.16 -5.05
C LEU A 507 -34.48 -8.96 -4.42
N LEU A 508 -33.19 -8.81 -4.73
CA LEU A 508 -32.39 -7.67 -4.31
C LEU A 508 -32.50 -6.56 -5.34
N LEU A 509 -33.24 -5.49 -5.04
CA LEU A 509 -33.29 -4.29 -5.88
C LEU A 509 -32.18 -3.34 -5.46
N GLU A 510 -31.11 -3.24 -6.24
CA GLU A 510 -30.06 -2.26 -5.99
C GLU A 510 -30.33 -0.98 -6.80
N TRP A 511 -30.45 0.16 -6.11
CA TRP A 511 -30.80 1.40 -6.80
C TRP A 511 -30.53 2.67 -6.00
N THR A 512 -30.28 3.79 -6.68
CA THR A 512 -30.20 5.10 -6.01
C THR A 512 -31.56 5.55 -5.47
N HIS A 513 -32.66 5.23 -6.15
CA HIS A 513 -34.01 5.63 -5.75
C HIS A 513 -34.77 4.56 -4.96
N GLY A 514 -34.06 3.55 -4.44
CA GLY A 514 -34.68 2.42 -3.76
C GLY A 514 -35.36 2.74 -2.42
N GLY A 515 -35.14 3.94 -1.85
CA GLY A 515 -35.86 4.42 -0.66
C GLY A 515 -36.98 5.42 -0.97
N SER A 516 -37.32 5.58 -2.25
CA SER A 516 -38.33 6.54 -2.70
C SER A 516 -39.72 6.19 -2.20
N GLU A 517 -40.52 7.20 -1.86
CA GLU A 517 -41.93 7.01 -1.49
C GLU A 517 -42.82 6.55 -2.66
N TYR A 518 -42.32 6.62 -3.90
CA TYR A 518 -43.01 6.14 -5.09
C TYR A 518 -42.70 4.67 -5.41
N LEU A 519 -41.73 4.07 -4.72
CA LEU A 519 -41.42 2.66 -4.85
C LEU A 519 -42.26 1.88 -3.85
N GLU A 520 -43.07 0.96 -4.38
CA GLU A 520 -43.98 0.12 -3.60
C GLU A 520 -43.47 -1.33 -3.61
N GLU A 521 -44.12 -2.23 -2.87
CA GLU A 521 -43.78 -3.67 -2.87
C GLU A 521 -42.34 -3.99 -2.40
N VAL A 522 -41.79 -3.18 -1.50
CA VAL A 522 -40.51 -3.44 -0.81
C VAL A 522 -40.81 -3.93 0.61
N ASP A 523 -40.27 -5.09 0.99
CA ASP A 523 -40.45 -5.66 2.33
C ASP A 523 -39.40 -5.16 3.32
N VAL A 524 -38.16 -4.98 2.85
CA VAL A 524 -37.05 -4.48 3.66
C VAL A 524 -36.25 -3.47 2.85
N SER A 525 -36.04 -2.30 3.42
CA SER A 525 -35.26 -1.22 2.84
C SER A 525 -33.94 -1.03 3.59
N VAL A 526 -32.83 -1.10 2.85
CA VAL A 526 -31.46 -1.00 3.35
C VAL A 526 -30.81 0.23 2.78
N TYR A 527 -30.46 1.19 3.63
CA TYR A 527 -29.70 2.37 3.24
C TYR A 527 -28.20 2.17 3.50
N LEU A 528 -27.37 2.35 2.47
CA LEU A 528 -25.92 2.39 2.57
C LEU A 528 -25.45 3.84 2.72
N ASP A 529 -24.98 4.19 3.91
CA ASP A 529 -24.52 5.54 4.19
C ASP A 529 -23.21 5.85 3.47
N SER A 530 -23.14 7.04 2.84
CA SER A 530 -21.96 7.52 2.10
C SER A 530 -21.92 9.04 2.12
N SER A 531 -20.74 9.67 2.09
CA SER A 531 -20.69 11.13 2.01
C SER A 531 -20.85 11.65 0.56
N PRO A 532 -21.40 12.86 0.36
CA PRO A 532 -21.41 13.53 -0.93
C PRO A 532 -19.99 13.70 -1.53
N GLU A 533 -19.00 13.97 -0.68
CA GLU A 533 -17.60 14.16 -1.10
C GLU A 533 -16.95 12.83 -1.56
N GLU A 534 -17.28 11.70 -0.93
CA GLU A 534 -16.84 10.37 -1.34
C GLU A 534 -17.50 9.93 -2.64
N THR A 535 -18.79 10.22 -2.80
CA THR A 535 -19.55 10.03 -4.04
C THR A 535 -18.89 10.81 -5.19
N GLN A 536 -18.48 12.06 -4.93
CA GLN A 536 -17.77 12.93 -5.87
C GLN A 536 -16.38 12.38 -6.22
N ALA A 537 -15.56 12.05 -5.23
CA ALA A 537 -14.20 11.53 -5.44
C ALA A 537 -14.21 10.21 -6.23
N ARG A 538 -15.17 9.31 -5.96
CA ARG A 538 -15.32 8.03 -6.67
C ARG A 538 -15.80 8.20 -8.11
N ARG A 539 -16.66 9.19 -8.39
CA ARG A 539 -17.08 9.53 -9.78
C ARG A 539 -15.91 10.07 -10.60
N ILE A 540 -15.08 10.95 -10.02
CA ILE A 540 -13.87 11.48 -10.67
C ILE A 540 -12.87 10.34 -10.96
N ARG A 541 -12.63 9.45 -9.99
CA ARG A 541 -11.67 8.33 -10.12
C ARG A 541 -12.06 7.30 -11.18
N ARG A 542 -13.36 7.13 -11.45
CA ARG A 542 -13.88 6.17 -12.44
C ARG A 542 -13.85 6.68 -13.88
N GLY A 543 -13.43 7.93 -14.13
CA GLY A 543 -13.28 8.50 -15.47
C GLY A 543 -14.53 8.38 -16.35
N ARG A 544 -15.72 8.25 -15.74
CA ARG A 544 -16.95 7.89 -16.45
C ARG A 544 -17.52 9.02 -17.31
N ASP A 545 -17.12 10.27 -17.06
CA ASP A 545 -17.50 11.44 -17.86
C ASP A 545 -16.34 12.43 -17.95
N GLU A 546 -16.03 12.92 -19.16
CA GLU A 546 -15.12 14.07 -19.38
C GLU A 546 -15.59 15.34 -18.63
N ASN A 547 -16.85 15.34 -18.15
CA ASN A 547 -17.53 16.42 -17.44
C ASN A 547 -17.84 16.12 -15.96
N ALA A 548 -17.29 15.05 -15.35
CA ALA A 548 -17.59 14.66 -13.96
C ALA A 548 -17.34 15.76 -12.90
N ALA A 549 -16.54 16.78 -13.26
CA ALA A 549 -16.26 17.97 -12.43
C ALA A 549 -17.17 19.19 -12.72
N SER A 550 -18.17 19.07 -13.61
CA SER A 550 -19.04 20.20 -13.95
C SER A 550 -19.89 20.64 -12.76
N ALA A 551 -20.09 21.96 -12.62
CA ALA A 551 -20.92 22.52 -11.55
C ALA A 551 -22.37 21.99 -11.58
N PHE A 552 -22.86 21.63 -12.77
CA PHE A 552 -24.21 21.06 -12.94
C PHE A 552 -24.33 19.66 -12.35
N ILE A 553 -23.37 18.76 -12.63
CA ILE A 553 -23.39 17.40 -12.06
C ILE A 553 -23.25 17.47 -10.53
N GLN A 554 -22.44 18.38 -9.99
CA GLN A 554 -22.33 18.59 -8.55
C GLN A 554 -23.67 19.04 -7.93
N LEU A 555 -24.42 19.90 -8.63
CA LEU A 555 -25.75 20.30 -8.20
C LEU A 555 -26.73 19.12 -8.17
N VAL A 556 -26.75 18.28 -9.23
CA VAL A 556 -27.59 17.07 -9.28
C VAL A 556 -27.26 16.14 -8.12
N VAL A 557 -25.98 15.85 -7.86
CA VAL A 557 -25.54 15.00 -6.75
C VAL A 557 -25.94 15.57 -5.39
N SER A 558 -25.85 16.90 -5.22
CA SER A 558 -26.27 17.57 -3.99
C SER A 558 -27.77 17.43 -3.73
N ILE A 559 -28.59 17.58 -4.78
CA ILE A 559 -30.05 17.38 -4.69
C ILE A 559 -30.39 15.92 -4.40
N GLU A 560 -29.79 14.98 -5.13
CA GLU A 560 -29.95 13.53 -4.89
C GLU A 560 -29.55 13.17 -3.44
N GLY A 561 -28.45 13.75 -2.94
CA GLY A 561 -27.99 13.56 -1.57
C GLY A 561 -29.00 14.02 -0.52
N LYS A 562 -29.65 15.18 -0.72
CA LYS A 562 -30.70 15.67 0.19
C LYS A 562 -31.90 14.71 0.22
N LYS A 563 -32.34 14.23 -0.95
CA LYS A 563 -33.44 13.26 -1.06
C LYS A 563 -33.08 11.94 -0.38
N LEU A 564 -31.87 11.43 -0.60
CA LEU A 564 -31.36 10.22 0.05
C LEU A 564 -31.36 10.35 1.58
N GLN A 565 -30.99 11.51 2.13
CA GLN A 565 -31.05 11.74 3.58
C GLN A 565 -32.47 11.72 4.14
N GLU A 566 -33.47 12.15 3.37
CA GLU A 566 -34.87 12.04 3.77
C GLU A 566 -35.37 10.59 3.69
N GLN A 567 -34.98 9.87 2.65
CA GLN A 567 -35.31 8.46 2.44
C GLN A 567 -34.65 7.56 3.51
N ALA A 568 -33.40 7.84 3.88
CA ALA A 568 -32.67 7.11 4.91
C ALA A 568 -33.37 7.10 6.27
N LYS A 569 -34.13 8.16 6.62
CA LYS A 569 -34.90 8.22 7.88
C LYS A 569 -36.05 7.22 7.93
N LYS A 570 -36.45 6.66 6.79
CA LYS A 570 -37.52 5.67 6.65
C LYS A 570 -36.97 4.27 6.33
N ALA A 571 -35.65 4.10 6.26
CA ALA A 571 -35.03 2.81 5.98
C ALA A 571 -35.19 1.87 7.18
N ASP A 572 -35.46 0.59 6.92
CA ASP A 572 -35.58 -0.44 7.96
C ASP A 572 -34.22 -0.81 8.56
N VAL A 573 -33.18 -0.73 7.72
CA VAL A 573 -31.80 -1.01 8.08
C VAL A 573 -30.87 0.05 7.49
N ILE A 574 -29.90 0.51 8.27
CA ILE A 574 -28.86 1.43 7.84
C ILE A 574 -27.49 0.77 8.04
N VAL A 575 -26.70 0.70 6.97
CA VAL A 575 -25.27 0.37 7.05
C VAL A 575 -24.50 1.67 7.23
N GLY A 576 -24.00 1.89 8.45
CA GLY A 576 -23.24 3.08 8.81
C GLY A 576 -21.84 3.10 8.19
N LYS A 577 -21.23 4.28 8.14
CA LYS A 577 -19.85 4.48 7.65
C LYS A 577 -18.78 3.82 8.52
N ASP A 578 -19.11 3.60 9.79
CA ASP A 578 -18.33 2.82 10.73
C ASP A 578 -18.39 1.31 10.45
N GLY A 579 -19.20 0.88 9.48
CA GLY A 579 -19.45 -0.51 9.14
C GLY A 579 -20.44 -1.21 10.08
N HIS A 580 -21.09 -0.47 10.99
CA HIS A 580 -22.10 -1.03 11.87
C HIS A 580 -23.48 -1.04 11.20
N ILE A 581 -24.28 -2.04 11.55
CA ILE A 581 -25.67 -2.19 11.10
C ILE A 581 -26.59 -1.62 12.17
N TYR A 582 -27.48 -0.71 11.75
CA TYR A 582 -28.47 -0.06 12.60
C TYR A 582 -29.87 -0.45 12.12
N GLU A 583 -30.71 -0.94 13.02
CA GLU A 583 -32.11 -1.25 12.75
C GLU A 583 -33.00 -0.11 13.25
N SER A 584 -34.05 0.21 12.49
CA SER A 584 -35.04 1.25 12.81
C SER A 584 -36.10 0.83 13.83
#